data_AF-A0A936F707-F1
#
_entry.id   AF-A0A936F707-F1
#
_cell.length_a   1.000
_cell.length_b   1.000
_cell.length_c   1.000
_cell.angle_alpha   90.00
_cell.angle_beta   90.00
_cell.angle_gamma   90.00
#
_symmetry.space_group_name_H-M   'P 1'
#
loop_
_entity.id
_entity.type
_entity.pdbx_description
1 polymer ?
#
loop_
_entity_poly.entity_id
_entity_poly.type
_entity_poly.pdbx_seq_one_letter_code
_entity_poly.pdbx_strand_id
1 'polypeptide(L)'
;MSEAEDRGALQHLVTLYCHAVDRRDYGLLRSLYHDDAIDDHGAMFCGSPDDYVAWLPGMMAHWQATRHSLTNMLFLLDGDAAEGELVTDAWHRTVDGTRDIIAHGRYLDRYQRRDGAWKFWRRSLVLDWMEERAVTEASGPDDGVAKGCAGADDPCFARLPLFRAHRAP
;
A
#
# COMPACT_ATOMS: atom_id res chain seq x y z
N MET A 1 -19.43 -15.91 4.91
CA MET A 1 -18.40 -15.64 5.93
C MET A 1 -19.09 -15.02 7.13
N SER A 2 -18.54 -15.19 8.32
CA SER A 2 -18.95 -14.44 9.52
C SER A 2 -18.40 -13.02 9.45
N GLU A 3 -18.98 -12.10 10.23
CA GLU A 3 -18.48 -10.72 10.30
C GLU A 3 -17.01 -10.65 10.74
N ALA A 4 -16.55 -11.55 11.62
CA ALA A 4 -15.15 -11.63 12.03
C ALA A 4 -14.22 -12.05 10.88
N GLU A 5 -14.64 -13.02 10.07
CA GLU A 5 -13.90 -13.44 8.87
C GLU A 5 -13.86 -12.31 7.83
N ASP A 6 -14.96 -11.58 7.65
CA ASP A 6 -15.02 -10.45 6.71
C ASP A 6 -14.10 -9.31 7.15
N ARG A 7 -14.08 -8.95 8.44
CA ARG A 7 -13.14 -7.96 8.99
C ARG A 7 -11.69 -8.42 8.83
N GLY A 8 -11.39 -9.69 9.06
CA GLY A 8 -10.07 -10.25 8.85
C GLY A 8 -9.63 -10.19 7.38
N ALA A 9 -10.54 -10.46 6.45
CA ALA A 9 -10.28 -10.36 5.01
C ALA A 9 -10.01 -8.91 4.58
N LEU A 10 -10.77 -7.95 5.09
CA LEU A 10 -10.56 -6.51 4.82
C LEU A 10 -9.23 -6.01 5.39
N GLN A 11 -8.88 -6.39 6.62
CA GLN A 11 -7.58 -6.07 7.22
C GLN A 11 -6.41 -6.66 6.41
N HIS A 12 -6.57 -7.90 5.94
CA HIS A 12 -5.57 -8.54 5.09
C HIS A 12 -5.44 -7.79 3.75
N LEU A 13 -6.55 -7.45 3.09
CA LEU A 13 -6.57 -6.71 1.83
C LEU A 13 -5.78 -5.40 1.90
N VAL A 14 -6.03 -4.57 2.92
CA VAL A 14 -5.35 -3.28 3.06
C VAL A 14 -3.89 -3.41 3.46
N THR A 15 -3.55 -4.48 4.19
CA THR A 15 -2.15 -4.81 4.51
C THR A 15 -1.39 -5.26 3.26
N LEU A 16 -2.03 -6.06 2.40
CA LEU A 16 -1.46 -6.46 1.11
C LEU A 16 -1.23 -5.26 0.19
N TYR A 17 -2.12 -4.25 0.22
CA TYR A 17 -1.91 -3.01 -0.54
C TYR A 17 -0.58 -2.35 -0.14
N CYS A 18 -0.34 -2.15 1.16
CA CYS A 18 0.92 -1.57 1.65
C CYS A 18 2.13 -2.44 1.26
N HIS A 19 2.02 -3.77 1.42
CA HIS A 19 3.07 -4.69 1.03
C HIS A 19 3.44 -4.57 -0.46
N ALA A 20 2.42 -4.56 -1.32
CA ALA A 20 2.55 -4.54 -2.77
C ALA A 20 3.11 -3.21 -3.28
N VAL A 21 2.57 -2.07 -2.83
CA VAL A 21 3.01 -0.75 -3.31
C VAL A 21 4.46 -0.47 -2.91
N ASP A 22 4.85 -0.80 -1.67
CA ASP A 22 6.21 -0.51 -1.17
C ASP A 22 7.27 -1.41 -1.82
N ARG A 23 6.88 -2.61 -2.27
CA ARG A 23 7.74 -3.52 -3.04
C ARG A 23 7.58 -3.39 -4.54
N ARG A 24 6.75 -2.47 -5.02
CA ARG A 24 6.47 -2.27 -6.44
C ARG A 24 6.00 -3.57 -7.12
N ASP A 25 5.24 -4.39 -6.39
CA ASP A 25 4.55 -5.56 -6.94
C ASP A 25 3.22 -5.11 -7.54
N TYR A 26 3.29 -4.57 -8.75
CA TYR A 26 2.13 -3.99 -9.44
C TYR A 26 1.10 -5.05 -9.85
N GLY A 27 1.54 -6.30 -10.07
CA GLY A 27 0.64 -7.42 -10.35
C GLY A 27 -0.19 -7.77 -9.13
N LEU A 28 0.45 -7.90 -7.95
CA LEU A 28 -0.27 -8.08 -6.70
C LEU A 28 -1.19 -6.89 -6.44
N LEU A 29 -0.69 -5.65 -6.59
CA LEU A 29 -1.47 -4.44 -6.37
C LEU A 29 -2.75 -4.41 -7.22
N ARG A 30 -2.64 -4.70 -8.52
CA ARG A 30 -3.80 -4.77 -9.43
C ARG A 30 -4.82 -5.83 -9.00
N SER A 31 -4.35 -6.95 -8.49
CA SER A 31 -5.23 -8.06 -8.07
C SER A 31 -6.16 -7.71 -6.91
N LEU A 32 -5.81 -6.68 -6.12
CA LEU A 32 -6.57 -6.23 -4.94
C LEU A 32 -7.81 -5.41 -5.28
N TYR A 33 -7.98 -5.02 -6.55
CA TYR A 33 -9.10 -4.21 -7.03
C TYR A 33 -10.08 -5.05 -7.84
N HIS A 34 -11.36 -4.67 -7.79
CA HIS A 34 -12.31 -5.05 -8.83
C HIS A 34 -12.00 -4.31 -10.13
N ASP A 35 -12.36 -4.89 -11.28
CA ASP A 35 -12.06 -4.29 -12.59
C ASP A 35 -12.79 -2.96 -12.83
N ASP A 36 -13.94 -2.78 -12.19
CA ASP A 36 -14.76 -1.55 -12.20
C ASP A 36 -14.46 -0.61 -11.02
N ALA A 37 -13.37 -0.84 -10.28
CA ALA A 37 -13.01 -0.01 -9.15
C ALA A 37 -12.45 1.37 -9.59
N ILE A 38 -12.35 2.28 -8.64
CA ILE A 38 -11.66 3.57 -8.81
C ILE A 38 -10.60 3.74 -7.76
N ASP A 39 -9.43 4.19 -8.18
CA ASP A 39 -8.38 4.66 -7.28
C ASP A 39 -8.27 6.19 -7.38
N ASP A 40 -8.46 6.86 -6.25
CA ASP A 40 -8.62 8.32 -6.14
C ASP A 40 -7.59 8.89 -5.14
N HIS A 41 -6.50 9.41 -5.69
CA HIS A 41 -5.49 10.20 -4.99
C HIS A 41 -5.61 11.69 -5.37
N GLY A 42 -6.83 12.15 -5.66
CA GLY A 42 -7.13 13.53 -6.02
C GLY A 42 -6.46 13.97 -7.32
N ALA A 43 -5.86 15.16 -7.32
CA ALA A 43 -5.24 15.74 -8.51
C ALA A 43 -3.98 14.98 -8.99
N MET A 44 -3.37 14.15 -8.14
CA MET A 44 -2.22 13.33 -8.53
C MET A 44 -2.62 12.19 -9.46
N PHE A 45 -3.74 11.53 -9.14
CA PHE A 45 -4.27 10.41 -9.90
C PHE A 45 -5.74 10.19 -9.52
N CYS A 46 -6.60 9.99 -10.51
CA CYS A 46 -7.96 9.49 -10.31
C CYS A 46 -8.35 8.68 -11.55
N GLY A 47 -8.56 7.37 -11.40
CA GLY A 47 -8.78 6.51 -12.57
C GLY A 47 -9.01 5.04 -12.24
N SER A 48 -8.94 4.21 -13.28
CA SER A 48 -9.09 2.77 -13.15
C SER A 48 -7.86 2.13 -12.48
N PRO A 49 -7.98 0.91 -11.91
CA PRO A 49 -6.84 0.20 -11.34
C PRO A 49 -5.76 -0.12 -12.38
N ASP A 50 -6.15 -0.35 -13.64
CA ASP A 50 -5.23 -0.59 -14.74
C ASP A 50 -4.40 0.66 -15.07
N ASP A 51 -5.05 1.83 -15.13
CA ASP A 51 -4.35 3.11 -15.33
C ASP A 51 -3.45 3.43 -14.13
N TYR A 52 -3.89 3.10 -12.91
CA TYR A 52 -3.13 3.33 -11.69
C TYR A 52 -1.82 2.55 -11.69
N VAL A 53 -1.88 1.24 -11.97
CA VAL A 53 -0.67 0.41 -12.03
C VAL A 53 0.24 0.75 -13.20
N ALA A 54 -0.30 1.27 -14.30
CA ALA A 54 0.50 1.79 -15.41
C ALA A 54 1.20 3.11 -15.08
N TRP A 55 0.58 3.96 -14.26
CA TRP A 55 1.13 5.25 -13.83
C TRP A 55 2.19 5.12 -12.73
N LEU A 56 2.00 4.18 -11.81
CA LEU A 56 2.82 4.00 -10.61
C LEU A 56 4.34 3.89 -10.86
N PRO A 57 4.87 3.19 -11.87
CA PRO A 57 6.31 3.14 -12.13
C PRO A 57 6.95 4.53 -12.30
N GLY A 58 6.26 5.44 -13.01
CA GLY A 58 6.71 6.82 -13.19
C GLY A 58 6.71 7.59 -11.87
N MET A 59 5.64 7.47 -11.09
CA MET A 59 5.55 8.11 -9.77
C MET A 59 6.60 7.57 -8.79
N MET A 60 6.77 6.24 -8.74
CA MET A 60 7.70 5.56 -7.83
C MET A 60 9.17 5.81 -8.17
N ALA A 61 9.48 6.25 -9.40
CA ALA A 61 10.84 6.62 -9.80
C ALA A 61 11.37 7.86 -9.05
N HIS A 62 10.49 8.67 -8.44
CA HIS A 62 10.89 9.82 -7.62
C HIS A 62 11.37 9.44 -6.22
N TRP A 63 11.16 8.18 -5.81
CA TRP A 63 11.39 7.71 -4.45
C TRP A 63 12.45 6.62 -4.43
N GLN A 64 13.44 6.78 -3.55
CA GLN A 64 14.41 5.72 -3.24
C GLN A 64 13.70 4.57 -2.51
N ALA A 65 12.82 4.90 -1.58
CA ALA A 65 12.03 3.95 -0.80
C ALA A 65 10.70 4.57 -0.37
N THR A 66 9.69 3.72 -0.19
CA THR A 66 8.40 4.10 0.38
C THR A 66 8.03 3.13 1.49
N ARG A 67 7.23 3.61 2.44
CA ARG A 67 6.63 2.79 3.49
C ARG A 67 5.26 3.35 3.83
N HIS A 68 4.23 2.61 3.45
CA HIS A 68 2.86 2.88 3.84
C HIS A 68 2.53 2.11 5.11
N SER A 69 2.13 2.82 6.15
CA SER A 69 1.67 2.21 7.39
C SER A 69 0.22 2.59 7.62
N LEU A 70 -0.55 1.62 8.07
CA LEU A 70 -1.94 1.78 8.49
C LEU A 70 -2.01 1.51 9.99
N THR A 71 -2.76 2.32 10.72
CA THR A 71 -2.90 2.18 12.18
C THR A 71 -4.35 1.89 12.56
N ASN A 72 -5.10 2.88 13.03
CA ASN A 72 -6.50 2.71 13.38
C ASN A 72 -7.29 2.34 12.11
N MET A 73 -7.92 1.17 12.12
CA MET A 73 -8.76 0.66 11.03
C MET A 73 -10.18 0.45 11.55
N LEU A 74 -11.13 1.19 11.00
CA LEU A 74 -12.54 1.03 11.28
C LEU A 74 -13.22 0.51 10.01
N PHE A 75 -14.00 -0.58 10.14
CA PHE A 75 -14.79 -1.13 9.04
C PHE A 75 -16.26 -1.22 9.45
N LEU A 76 -17.15 -0.80 8.56
CA LEU A 76 -18.60 -1.01 8.67
C LEU A 76 -19.02 -1.94 7.53
N LEU A 77 -19.79 -2.97 7.85
CA LEU A 77 -20.17 -4.02 6.91
C LEU A 77 -21.68 -4.03 6.70
N ASP A 78 -22.09 -4.22 5.45
CA ASP A 78 -23.48 -4.41 5.02
C ASP A 78 -23.52 -5.49 3.94
N GLY A 79 -23.71 -6.74 4.36
CA GLY A 79 -23.74 -7.90 3.47
C GLY A 79 -22.43 -8.09 2.69
N ASP A 80 -22.48 -7.83 1.39
CA ASP A 80 -21.36 -7.92 0.46
C ASP A 80 -20.69 -6.56 0.19
N ALA A 81 -21.06 -5.51 0.92
CA ALA A 81 -20.44 -4.20 0.87
C ALA A 81 -19.79 -3.85 2.21
N ALA A 82 -18.73 -3.04 2.17
CA ALA A 82 -18.14 -2.46 3.37
C ALA A 82 -17.56 -1.08 3.07
N GLU A 83 -17.51 -0.24 4.10
CA GLU A 83 -16.78 1.02 4.10
C GLU A 83 -15.69 0.97 5.17
N GLY A 84 -14.56 1.62 4.91
CA GLY A 84 -13.44 1.65 5.84
C GLY A 84 -12.80 3.03 5.96
N GLU A 85 -12.51 3.42 7.19
CA GLU A 85 -11.64 4.55 7.51
C GLU A 85 -10.33 4.00 8.08
N LEU A 86 -9.21 4.30 7.41
CA LEU A 86 -7.89 3.80 7.78
C LEU A 86 -6.91 4.95 7.95
N VAL A 87 -6.45 5.18 9.17
CA VAL A 87 -5.40 6.17 9.44
C VAL A 87 -4.08 5.69 8.83
N THR A 88 -3.42 6.55 8.05
CA THR A 88 -2.20 6.21 7.33
C THR A 88 -1.08 7.23 7.53
N ASP A 89 0.13 6.70 7.65
CA ASP A 89 1.37 7.44 7.45
C ASP A 89 2.10 6.87 6.23
N ALA A 90 2.21 7.65 5.17
CA ALA A 90 2.96 7.30 3.97
C ALA A 90 4.32 8.02 3.99
N TRP A 91 5.37 7.27 4.34
CA TRP A 91 6.74 7.75 4.38
C TRP A 91 7.42 7.50 3.03
N HIS A 92 8.13 8.51 2.52
CA HIS A 92 8.83 8.45 1.25
C HIS A 92 10.23 9.04 1.41
N ARG A 93 11.26 8.31 0.98
CA ARG A 93 12.62 8.85 0.87
C ARG A 93 12.87 9.34 -0.54
N THR A 94 13.34 10.59 -0.67
CA THR A 94 13.72 11.16 -1.97
C THR A 94 14.80 10.32 -2.65
N VAL A 95 14.83 10.32 -3.99
CA VAL A 95 15.78 9.52 -4.77
C VAL A 95 17.25 9.77 -4.41
N ASP A 96 17.59 11.00 -4.00
CA ASP A 96 18.93 11.40 -3.56
C ASP A 96 19.22 11.01 -2.09
N GLY A 97 18.25 10.48 -1.37
CA GLY A 97 18.35 10.03 0.02
C GLY A 97 18.43 11.15 1.05
N THR A 98 18.30 12.42 0.65
CA THR A 98 18.58 13.57 1.52
C THR A 98 17.39 13.98 2.38
N ARG A 99 16.17 13.57 2.02
CA ARG A 99 14.94 14.00 2.67
C ARG A 99 13.92 12.88 2.76
N ASP A 100 13.13 12.93 3.83
CA ASP A 100 11.93 12.14 4.01
C ASP A 100 10.71 13.05 3.91
N ILE A 101 9.72 12.63 3.11
CA ILE A 101 8.41 13.25 3.03
C ILE A 101 7.40 12.28 3.65
N ILE A 102 6.66 12.76 4.63
CA ILE A 102 5.66 11.96 5.35
C ILE A 102 4.30 12.62 5.15
N ALA A 103 3.41 11.90 4.48
CA ALA A 103 2.01 12.27 4.36
C ALA A 103 1.20 11.55 5.43
N HIS A 104 0.54 12.31 6.30
CA HIS A 104 -0.42 11.74 7.24
C HIS A 104 -1.82 12.04 6.76
N GLY A 105 -2.66 11.02 6.84
CA GLY A 105 -4.00 11.12 6.33
C GLY A 105 -4.82 9.90 6.65
N ARG A 106 -5.88 9.72 5.86
CA ARG A 106 -6.80 8.60 5.97
C ARG A 106 -7.15 8.08 4.58
N TYR A 107 -7.27 6.77 4.47
CA TYR A 107 -8.00 6.16 3.36
C TYR A 107 -9.47 6.05 3.73
N LEU A 108 -10.34 6.58 2.87
CA LEU A 108 -11.79 6.46 2.94
C LEU A 108 -12.24 5.51 1.82
N ASP A 109 -12.23 4.23 2.15
CA ASP A 109 -12.33 3.17 1.17
C ASP A 109 -13.71 2.54 1.16
N ARG A 110 -14.10 2.08 -0.03
CA ARG A 110 -15.27 1.24 -0.24
C ARG A 110 -14.86 -0.09 -0.83
N TYR A 111 -15.46 -1.14 -0.32
CA TYR A 111 -15.13 -2.52 -0.64
C TYR A 111 -16.37 -3.27 -1.10
N GLN A 112 -16.16 -4.25 -1.96
CA GLN A 112 -17.19 -5.21 -2.30
C GLN A 112 -16.64 -6.63 -2.24
N ARG A 113 -17.46 -7.55 -1.74
CA ARG A 113 -17.24 -8.99 -1.84
C ARG A 113 -17.90 -9.50 -3.11
N ARG A 114 -17.13 -10.11 -4.01
CA ARG A 114 -17.65 -10.84 -5.18
C ARG A 114 -16.98 -12.19 -5.24
N ASP A 115 -17.75 -13.24 -5.51
CA ASP A 115 -17.27 -14.62 -5.57
C ASP A 115 -16.44 -15.03 -4.32
N GLY A 116 -16.86 -14.54 -3.15
CA GLY A 116 -16.21 -14.81 -1.87
C GLY A 116 -14.94 -14.01 -1.56
N ALA A 117 -14.52 -13.09 -2.45
CA ALA A 117 -13.32 -12.28 -2.26
C ALA A 117 -13.67 -10.80 -2.06
N TRP A 118 -13.16 -10.21 -0.97
CA TRP A 118 -13.17 -8.77 -0.75
C TRP A 118 -12.08 -8.09 -1.58
N LYS A 119 -12.45 -7.03 -2.30
CA LYS A 119 -11.53 -6.17 -3.05
C LYS A 119 -11.94 -4.71 -2.95
N PHE A 120 -11.02 -3.82 -3.28
CA PHE A 120 -11.33 -2.41 -3.41
C PHE A 120 -12.36 -2.22 -4.54
N TRP A 121 -13.42 -1.49 -4.22
CA TRP A 121 -14.35 -0.92 -5.20
C TRP A 121 -14.09 0.58 -5.38
N ARG A 122 -13.67 1.27 -4.31
CA ARG A 122 -13.07 2.60 -4.41
C ARG A 122 -12.03 2.79 -3.33
N ARG A 123 -10.86 3.29 -3.68
CA ARG A 123 -9.85 3.78 -2.73
C ARG A 123 -9.78 5.29 -2.82
N SER A 124 -9.85 6.00 -1.69
CA SER A 124 -9.77 7.46 -1.69
C SER A 124 -8.81 7.95 -0.62
N LEU A 125 -7.76 8.67 -1.00
CA LEU A 125 -6.83 9.27 -0.05
C LEU A 125 -7.32 10.66 0.38
N VAL A 126 -7.46 10.85 1.69
CA VAL A 126 -7.64 12.16 2.33
C VAL A 126 -6.36 12.52 3.06
N LEU A 127 -5.70 13.58 2.60
CA LEU A 127 -4.51 14.10 3.25
C LEU A 127 -4.92 15.05 4.40
N ASP A 128 -4.42 14.79 5.60
CA ASP A 128 -4.64 15.66 6.75
C ASP A 128 -3.52 16.72 6.83
N TRP A 129 -2.25 16.30 6.73
CA TRP A 129 -1.09 17.19 6.63
C TRP A 129 0.15 16.44 6.09
N MET A 130 1.20 17.18 5.73
CA MET A 130 2.51 16.62 5.36
C MET A 130 3.62 17.30 6.14
N GLU A 131 4.69 16.54 6.35
CA GLU A 131 5.95 17.06 6.86
C GLU A 131 7.11 16.60 5.97
N GLU A 132 8.15 17.44 5.92
CA GLU A 132 9.42 17.14 5.28
C GLU A 132 10.52 17.16 6.34
N ARG A 133 11.37 16.13 6.34
CA ARG A 133 12.47 15.98 7.29
C ARG A 133 13.78 15.82 6.54
N ALA A 134 14.78 16.59 6.92
CA ALA A 134 16.14 16.36 6.44
C ALA A 134 16.68 15.04 7.00
N VAL A 135 17.32 14.25 6.16
CA VAL A 135 17.94 12.99 6.54
C VAL A 135 19.43 13.21 6.75
N THR A 136 19.88 12.97 7.97
CA THR A 136 21.29 12.74 8.27
C THR A 136 21.44 11.25 8.49
N GLU A 137 22.11 10.54 7.59
CA GLU A 137 22.37 9.11 7.80
C GLU A 137 23.15 8.92 9.10
N ALA A 138 22.57 8.14 10.01
CA ALA A 138 23.27 7.74 11.21
C ALA A 138 24.37 6.74 10.82
N SER A 139 25.61 7.03 11.20
CA SER A 139 26.68 6.05 11.17
C SER A 139 26.46 5.03 12.30
N GLY A 140 25.82 3.91 11.99
CA GLY A 140 25.69 2.75 12.86
C GLY A 140 26.80 1.72 12.60
N PRO A 141 27.02 0.76 13.51
CA PRO A 141 27.86 -0.39 13.21
C PRO A 141 27.31 -1.16 12.01
N ASP A 142 28.17 -1.60 11.09
CA ASP A 142 27.82 -2.61 10.09
C ASP A 142 27.77 -3.97 10.80
N ASP A 143 26.58 -4.31 11.27
CA ASP A 143 26.28 -5.56 11.98
C ASP A 143 25.84 -6.68 11.02
N GLY A 144 25.93 -6.45 9.71
CA GLY A 144 25.49 -7.40 8.69
C GLY A 144 23.97 -7.51 8.53
N VAL A 145 23.18 -6.59 9.13
CA VAL A 145 21.73 -6.56 8.92
C VAL A 145 21.41 -6.13 7.49
N ALA A 146 20.72 -7.02 6.75
CA ALA A 146 20.33 -6.73 5.37
C ALA A 146 19.41 -5.50 5.30
N LYS A 147 19.72 -4.61 4.36
CA LYS A 147 18.88 -3.46 4.01
C LYS A 147 17.71 -3.93 3.14
N GLY A 148 16.53 -3.38 3.39
CA GLY A 148 15.37 -3.56 2.51
C GLY A 148 15.55 -2.82 1.19
N CYS A 149 14.86 -3.28 0.16
CA CYS A 149 14.73 -2.58 -1.11
C CYS A 149 13.35 -2.87 -1.71
N ALA A 150 12.93 -2.05 -2.67
CA ALA A 150 11.75 -2.36 -3.46
C ALA A 150 12.07 -3.47 -4.49
N GLY A 151 11.04 -4.14 -4.99
CA GLY A 151 11.16 -5.13 -6.06
C GLY A 151 11.43 -6.55 -5.58
N ALA A 152 11.84 -7.41 -6.52
CA ALA A 152 12.05 -8.84 -6.28
C ALA A 152 13.23 -9.14 -5.35
N ASP A 153 14.15 -8.18 -5.19
CA ASP A 153 15.37 -8.33 -4.41
C ASP A 153 15.16 -8.02 -2.91
N ASP A 154 13.94 -7.63 -2.49
CA ASP A 154 13.64 -7.45 -1.06
C ASP A 154 14.02 -8.73 -0.29
N PRO A 155 14.80 -8.61 0.81
CA PRO A 155 15.19 -9.75 1.63
C PRO A 155 14.02 -10.63 2.11
N CYS A 156 12.78 -10.13 2.15
CA CYS A 156 11.62 -10.95 2.48
C CYS A 156 11.45 -12.13 1.51
N PHE A 157 11.69 -11.93 0.21
CA PHE A 157 11.55 -13.01 -0.78
C PHE A 157 12.72 -14.00 -0.73
N ALA A 158 13.89 -13.57 -0.23
CA ALA A 158 15.00 -14.46 0.07
C ALA A 158 14.75 -15.32 1.32
N ARG A 159 14.16 -14.72 2.36
CA ARG A 159 14.05 -15.32 3.71
C ARG A 159 12.74 -16.05 3.97
N LEU A 160 11.66 -15.66 3.31
CA LEU A 160 10.30 -16.16 3.54
C LEU A 160 9.78 -16.85 2.27
N PRO A 161 9.90 -18.19 2.16
CA PRO A 161 9.54 -18.91 0.93
C PRO A 161 8.06 -18.78 0.56
N LEU A 162 7.17 -18.65 1.54
CA LEU A 162 5.74 -18.40 1.30
C LEU A 162 5.51 -17.04 0.62
N PHE A 163 6.26 -16.00 0.97
CA PHE A 163 6.14 -14.70 0.32
C PHE A 163 6.63 -14.75 -1.12
N ARG A 164 7.75 -15.45 -1.37
CA ARG A 164 8.26 -15.66 -2.74
C ARG A 164 7.21 -16.35 -3.64
N ALA A 165 6.51 -17.35 -3.11
CA ALA A 165 5.51 -18.09 -3.86
C ALA A 165 4.25 -17.27 -4.20
N HIS A 166 3.96 -16.20 -3.45
CA HIS A 166 2.78 -15.35 -3.65
C HIS A 166 3.10 -14.02 -4.34
N ARG A 167 4.35 -13.79 -4.73
CA ARG A 167 4.73 -12.63 -5.54
C ARG A 167 4.15 -12.79 -6.94
N ALA A 168 3.60 -11.73 -7.51
CA ALA A 168 3.22 -11.79 -8.92
C ALA A 168 4.49 -12.01 -9.78
N PRO A 169 4.39 -12.79 -10.88
CA PRO A 169 5.51 -13.00 -11.78
C PRO A 169 6.08 -11.68 -12.33
#